data_AF-A0A970PR13-F1
#
_entry.id   AF-A0A970PR13-F1
#
_cell.length_a   1.000
_cell.length_b   1.000
_cell.length_c   1.000
_cell.angle_alpha   90.00
_cell.angle_beta   90.00
_cell.angle_gamma   90.00
#
_symmetry.space_group_name_H-M   'P 1'
#
loop_
_entity.id
_entity.type
_entity.pdbx_description
1 polymer ?
#
loop_
_entity_poly.entity_id
_entity_poly.type
_entity_poly.pdbx_seq_one_letter_code
_entity_poly.pdbx_strand_id
1 'polypeptide(L)' 'TGGMVSVCAYPGHEEGVREQSAVLHFAQSLPSSQFTVLWHQFINGGAGAPACLMIEKIGCQGK' A
#
# COMPACT_ATOMS: atom_id res chain seq x y z
N THR A 1 5.31 -18.45 0.20
CA THR A 1 5.81 -17.09 -0.08
C THR A 1 5.53 -16.75 -1.54
N GLY A 2 5.72 -15.51 -1.96
CA GLY A 2 5.49 -15.05 -3.35
C GLY A 2 4.05 -14.63 -3.67
N GLY A 3 3.17 -14.55 -2.67
CA GLY A 3 1.84 -13.96 -2.85
C GLY A 3 1.93 -12.44 -2.92
N MET A 4 1.14 -11.83 -3.82
CA MET A 4 1.15 -10.40 -4.09
C MET A 4 -0.26 -9.81 -3.92
N VAL A 5 -0.34 -8.62 -3.34
CA VAL A 5 -1.54 -7.78 -3.32
C VAL A 5 -1.18 -6.43 -3.96
N SER A 6 -2.08 -5.93 -4.81
CA SER A 6 -2.01 -4.59 -5.38
C SER A 6 -3.30 -3.84 -5.06
N VAL A 7 -3.19 -2.60 -4.60
CA VAL A 7 -4.31 -1.71 -4.30
C VAL A 7 -4.10 -0.41 -5.05
N CYS A 8 -4.99 -0.11 -6.00
CA CYS A 8 -5.05 1.20 -6.63
C CYS A 8 -5.91 2.13 -5.76
N ALA A 9 -5.28 3.09 -5.11
CA ALA A 9 -5.95 4.06 -4.26
C ALA A 9 -6.28 5.32 -5.06
N TYR A 10 -7.53 5.76 -4.99
CA TYR A 10 -8.03 6.98 -5.62
C TYR A 10 -8.45 7.96 -4.53
N PRO A 11 -7.51 8.75 -3.97
CA PRO A 11 -7.82 9.63 -2.85
C PRO A 11 -8.91 10.65 -3.21
N GLY A 12 -8.81 11.35 -4.35
CA GLY A 12 -9.89 12.16 -4.95
C GLY A 12 -10.55 13.20 -4.04
N HIS A 13 -11.44 12.75 -3.16
CA HIS A 13 -12.21 13.49 -2.15
C HIS A 13 -11.82 13.11 -0.71
N GLU A 14 -12.33 13.82 0.29
CA GLU A 14 -11.98 13.63 1.72
C GLU A 14 -12.08 12.16 2.19
N GLU A 15 -13.17 11.46 1.85
CA GLU A 15 -13.36 10.07 2.27
C GLU A 15 -12.29 9.13 1.68
N GLY A 16 -11.91 9.36 0.43
CA GLY A 16 -10.86 8.59 -0.24
C GLY A 16 -9.46 8.89 0.32
N VAL A 17 -9.23 10.11 0.80
CA VAL A 17 -8.02 10.43 1.59
C VAL A 17 -8.02 9.66 2.91
N ARG A 18 -9.16 9.61 3.62
CA ARG A 18 -9.29 8.85 4.87
C ARG A 18 -9.04 7.36 4.67
N GLU A 19 -9.60 6.78 3.61
CA GLU A 19 -9.38 5.38 3.23
C GLU A 19 -7.91 5.12 2.89
N GLN A 20 -7.30 5.96 2.05
CA GLN A 20 -5.87 5.85 1.71
C GLN A 20 -5.01 5.86 2.98
N SER A 21 -5.23 6.82 3.89
CA SER A 21 -4.50 6.92 5.14
C SER A 21 -4.64 5.66 6.01
N ALA A 22 -5.84 5.12 6.13
CA ALA A 22 -6.08 3.89 6.90
C ALA A 22 -5.36 2.67 6.29
N VAL A 23 -5.43 2.52 4.97
CA VAL A 23 -4.76 1.43 4.23
C VAL A 23 -3.25 1.52 4.35
N LEU A 24 -2.67 2.72 4.19
CA LEU A 24 -1.24 2.94 4.33
C LEU A 24 -0.76 2.70 5.76
N HIS A 25 -1.54 3.13 6.76
CA HIS A 25 -1.22 2.89 8.17
C HIS A 25 -1.19 1.38 8.48
N PHE A 26 -2.18 0.62 7.99
CA PHE A 26 -2.16 -0.84 8.11
C PHE A 26 -0.93 -1.45 7.42
N ALA A 27 -0.64 -1.06 6.18
CA ALA A 27 0.47 -1.62 5.42
C ALA A 27 1.83 -1.32 6.08
N GLN A 28 2.00 -0.14 6.66
CA GLN A 28 3.19 0.24 7.42
C GLN A 28 3.40 -0.60 8.68
N SER A 29 2.34 -1.16 9.26
CA SER A 29 2.43 -2.02 10.45
C SER A 29 2.88 -3.45 10.16
N LEU A 30 2.95 -3.85 8.87
CA LEU A 30 3.31 -5.20 8.49
C LEU A 30 4.78 -5.52 8.84
N PRO A 31 5.09 -6.72 9.38
CA PRO A 31 6.46 -7.08 9.70
C PRO A 31 7.34 -7.15 8.44
N SER A 32 8.40 -6.33 8.39
CA SER A 32 9.32 -6.26 7.25
C SER A 32 10.09 -7.57 6.99
N SER A 33 10.17 -8.48 7.97
CA SER A 33 10.72 -9.82 7.79
C SER A 33 9.78 -10.79 7.07
N GLN A 34 8.51 -10.42 6.90
CA GLN A 34 7.48 -11.24 6.27
C GLN A 34 6.90 -10.60 5.01
N PHE A 35 6.90 -9.27 4.93
CA PHE A 35 6.30 -8.53 3.83
C PHE A 35 7.22 -7.41 3.32
N THR A 36 7.26 -7.24 2.00
CA THR A 36 7.75 -6.02 1.36
C THR A 36 6.55 -5.16 0.99
N VAL A 37 6.62 -3.86 1.27
CA VAL A 37 5.57 -2.90 0.97
C VAL A 37 6.13 -1.77 0.12
N LEU A 38 5.50 -1.48 -1.02
CA LEU A 38 5.84 -0.37 -1.91
C LEU A 38 4.62 0.55 -2.08
N TRP A 39 4.83 1.83 -1.84
CA TRP A 39 3.89 2.88 -2.23
C TRP A 39 4.43 3.62 -3.45
N HIS A 40 3.73 3.51 -4.58
CA HIS A 40 4.16 4.04 -5.86
C HIS A 40 3.23 5.17 -6.32
N GLN A 41 3.79 6.33 -6.60
CA GLN A 41 3.05 7.56 -6.93
C GLN A 41 3.55 8.19 -8.22
N PHE A 42 2.66 8.85 -8.95
CA PHE A 42 3.05 9.67 -10.11
C PHE A 42 3.79 10.93 -9.65
N ILE A 43 4.99 11.16 -10.20
CA ILE A 43 5.84 12.31 -9.85
C ILE A 43 5.21 13.65 -10.27
N ASN A 44 4.41 13.66 -11.33
CA ASN A 44 3.74 14.84 -11.87
C ASN A 44 2.19 14.71 -11.86
N GLY A 45 1.64 13.84 -11.01
CA GLY A 45 0.20 13.54 -11.01
C GLY A 45 -0.70 14.67 -10.49
N GLY A 46 -0.15 15.60 -9.72
CA GLY A 46 -0.93 16.64 -9.03
C GLY A 46 -1.63 16.12 -7.77
N ALA A 47 -2.35 17.02 -7.09
CA ALA A 47 -3.06 16.69 -5.85
C ALA A 47 -4.21 15.71 -6.12
N GLY A 48 -4.34 14.69 -5.27
CA GLY A 48 -5.42 13.69 -5.39
C GLY A 48 -5.22 12.65 -6.49
N ALA A 49 -4.05 12.64 -7.15
CA ALA A 49 -3.74 11.64 -8.16
C ALA A 49 -3.78 10.21 -7.58
N PRO A 50 -4.20 9.22 -8.38
CA PRO A 50 -4.18 7.83 -7.96
C PRO A 50 -2.75 7.35 -7.67
N ALA A 51 -2.64 6.39 -6.77
CA ALA A 51 -1.37 5.77 -6.42
C ALA A 51 -1.56 4.27 -6.16
N CYS A 52 -0.49 3.51 -6.28
CA CYS A 52 -0.52 2.06 -6.17
C CYS A 52 0.23 1.61 -4.92
N LEU A 53 -0.44 0.86 -4.05
CA LEU A 53 0.18 0.13 -2.96
C LEU A 53 0.40 -1.32 -3.39
N MET A 54 1.62 -1.81 -3.25
CA MET A 54 1.97 -3.20 -3.50
C MET A 54 2.48 -3.85 -2.21
N ILE A 55 2.03 -5.07 -1.93
CA ILE A 55 2.44 -5.87 -0.77
C ILE A 55 2.81 -7.26 -1.26
N GLU A 56 4.06 -7.67 -1.03
CA GLU A 56 4.56 -9.01 -1.34
C GLU A 56 4.83 -9.79 -0.05
N LYS A 57 4.38 -11.04 0.04
CA LYS A 57 4.77 -11.95 1.12
C LYS A 57 6.12 -12.60 0.84
N ILE A 58 7.18 -12.04 1.43
CA ILE A 58 8.59 -12.50 1.27
C ILE A 58 9.01 -13.55 2.32
N GLY A 59 8.28 -13.68 3.42
CA GLY A 59 8.59 -14.61 4.50
C GLY A 59 7.35 -15.33 5.05
N CYS A 60 7.58 -16.40 5.80
CA CYS A 60 6.56 -17.04 6.62
C CYS A 60 7.07 -17.04 8.06
N GLN A 61 6.36 -16.42 9.00
CA GLN A 61 6.49 -16.86 10.39
C GLN A 61 5.76 -18.19 10.53
N GLY A 62 6.52 -19.26 10.81
CA GLY A 62 6.01 -20.60 11.08
C GLY A 62 6.70 -21.70 10.26
N LYS A 63 7.66 -22.39 10.89
CA LYS A 63 7.45 -23.81 11.17
C LYS A 63 6.55 -23.90 12.39
#